data_AF-A0A644V2R6-F1
#
_entry.id   AF-A0A644V2R6-F1
#
_cell.length_a   1.000
_cell.length_b   1.000
_cell.length_c   1.000
_cell.angle_alpha   90.00
_cell.angle_beta   90.00
_cell.angle_gamma   90.00
#
_symmetry.space_group_name_H-M   'P 1'
#
loop_
_entity.id
_entity.type
_entity.pdbx_description
1 polymer ?
#
loop_
_entity_poly.entity_id
_entity_poly.type
_entity_poly.pdbx_seq_one_letter_code
_entity_poly.pdbx_strand_id
1 'polypeptide(L)'
;MKIAETHDCAFLRSPFPVRVSKATPQLCVSETSFTNNLLLMRYIILPLLFLLCILNPLSARRTVVTTAGSVNNGNWLAGDTIVLKNGNWTNQTISLRGFGTASQPIVLIAEKPGDVVFNGTSRISVSGQFIEISGIYFKDGTLSGSPVVEFRTSSSNTAENCRLTNCAIINYNPPLNTVDSKWVSLYGRNNRVDNCSFENKTNSGTLLVVWLTSGVVPTHVVENNYFGYRVANLDDKGEELNGQEIIRIGDSNTSMQYANCIVRNNFFEKCNGEIEIISNKSCGNTYSNNVFYECRGMLTLRHGNDCTVEGNYFFGNGVSSSGGVRIIGEDHKVYNNYFDNLRGTNFRAALCMVRGKENSVLNDYFQVKNALVAFNTFVNCTQSFCINYNSSSTYTMPPVGTVVAHNHVYNTNSNNTNVNLAQQQTNMDITWKNNLMNQGKYTNFTYNATQIITGQNSQMQLIATPVAIYEPVSGSALVNYSTAEYENISSDIRGRIRNNAAKLPGASEIEGVSSKPMPAKNTVGAAFLNEITTVDNISVDEKPFVLRSWKGSLSFESLENGQVSIHDITGKSVKEFHVVAFARQDKKIGEGMFLVRFYSDLGKSYAQKIIL
;
A
#
# COMPACT_ATOMS: atom_id res chain seq x y z
N MET A 1 31.90 43.10 -38.29
CA MET A 1 33.37 43.12 -38.18
C MET A 1 33.85 41.70 -38.49
N LYS A 2 34.88 41.57 -39.33
CA LYS A 2 35.29 40.43 -40.19
C LYS A 2 35.47 39.07 -39.47
N ILE A 3 34.90 37.97 -39.99
CA ILE A 3 35.46 36.89 -40.88
C ILE A 3 36.40 35.94 -40.10
N ALA A 4 36.05 34.65 -39.90
CA ALA A 4 36.39 33.43 -40.69
C ALA A 4 37.92 33.19 -40.80
N GLU A 5 38.50 31.99 -40.79
CA GLU A 5 38.11 30.73 -41.40
C GLU A 5 39.11 29.62 -40.98
N THR A 6 38.71 28.38 -41.24
CA THR A 6 39.38 27.07 -41.10
C THR A 6 40.63 26.89 -41.99
N HIS A 7 41.51 25.90 -41.73
CA HIS A 7 41.81 24.78 -42.65
C HIS A 7 42.97 23.85 -42.22
N ASP A 8 42.82 22.62 -42.72
CA ASP A 8 43.52 21.34 -42.57
C ASP A 8 44.93 21.19 -43.21
N CYS A 9 45.46 19.96 -43.04
CA CYS A 9 46.43 19.19 -43.83
C CYS A 9 47.87 19.14 -43.28
N ALA A 10 48.48 18.01 -42.89
CA ALA A 10 48.60 16.64 -43.39
C ALA A 10 49.93 16.36 -44.14
N PHE A 11 50.52 15.20 -43.80
CA PHE A 11 51.40 14.31 -44.58
C PHE A 11 52.92 14.52 -44.76
N LEU A 12 53.67 13.54 -44.22
CA LEU A 12 54.70 12.67 -44.85
C LEU A 12 55.90 13.26 -45.63
N ARG A 13 57.14 12.99 -45.14
CA ARG A 13 58.19 12.09 -45.73
C ARG A 13 59.63 12.49 -45.31
N SER A 14 60.49 11.46 -45.27
CA SER A 14 61.92 11.42 -44.92
C SER A 14 62.84 12.12 -45.94
N PRO A 15 64.17 12.29 -45.68
CA PRO A 15 65.15 11.22 -46.00
C PRO A 15 66.38 11.09 -45.05
N PHE A 16 67.06 9.93 -45.17
CA PHE A 16 68.37 9.49 -44.61
C PHE A 16 69.58 10.36 -45.06
N PRO A 17 70.81 10.34 -44.45
CA PRO A 17 71.66 9.13 -44.31
C PRO A 17 72.69 8.98 -43.14
N VAL A 18 72.94 7.70 -42.81
CA VAL A 18 74.15 6.92 -42.45
C VAL A 18 75.51 7.59 -42.10
N ARG A 19 76.08 7.24 -40.92
CA ARG A 19 77.43 6.62 -40.70
C ARG A 19 77.65 6.26 -39.21
N VAL A 20 77.63 4.98 -38.83
CA VAL A 20 78.76 4.09 -38.45
C VAL A 20 79.71 4.61 -37.35
N SER A 21 79.60 4.02 -36.14
CA SER A 21 80.78 3.55 -35.38
C SER A 21 80.39 2.46 -34.37
N LYS A 22 81.16 1.36 -34.41
CA LYS A 22 81.10 0.17 -33.54
C LYS A 22 81.35 0.52 -32.07
N ALA A 23 80.56 -0.05 -31.16
CA ALA A 23 81.02 -0.52 -29.86
C ALA A 23 79.96 -1.45 -29.25
N THR A 24 80.19 -2.75 -29.29
CA THR A 24 79.56 -3.73 -28.41
C THR A 24 80.04 -3.53 -26.97
N PRO A 25 79.12 -3.60 -25.99
CA PRO A 25 79.44 -4.31 -24.77
C PRO A 25 78.47 -5.48 -24.60
N GLN A 26 79.06 -6.67 -24.42
CA GLN A 26 78.39 -7.82 -23.84
C GLN A 26 77.77 -7.41 -22.50
N LEU A 27 76.44 -7.47 -22.40
CA LEU A 27 75.74 -7.59 -21.13
C LEU A 27 75.57 -9.08 -20.85
N CYS A 28 76.48 -9.63 -20.04
CA CYS A 28 76.24 -10.86 -19.30
C CYS A 28 75.01 -10.65 -18.43
N VAL A 29 73.86 -11.18 -18.85
CA VAL A 29 72.72 -11.38 -17.96
C VAL A 29 73.03 -12.64 -17.16
N SER A 30 73.43 -12.46 -15.90
CA SER A 30 73.54 -13.57 -14.97
C SER A 30 72.15 -14.15 -14.70
N GLU A 31 72.02 -15.47 -14.77
CA GLU A 31 70.79 -16.25 -14.45
C GLU A 31 70.27 -16.04 -13.00
N THR A 32 70.92 -15.19 -12.21
CA THR A 32 70.56 -14.85 -10.84
C THR A 32 69.49 -13.75 -10.71
N SER A 33 69.15 -13.00 -11.77
CA SER A 33 68.11 -11.95 -11.69
C SER A 33 66.68 -12.47 -11.89
N PHE A 34 66.50 -13.59 -12.59
CA PHE A 34 65.19 -14.19 -12.83
C PHE A 34 64.68 -14.98 -11.62
N THR A 35 65.58 -15.65 -10.90
CA THR A 35 65.27 -16.42 -9.69
C THR A 35 64.94 -15.53 -8.49
N ASN A 36 65.59 -14.36 -8.35
CA ASN A 36 65.29 -13.41 -7.27
C ASN A 36 63.93 -12.72 -7.43
N ASN A 37 63.46 -12.44 -8.64
CA ASN A 37 62.12 -11.89 -8.87
C ASN A 37 60.99 -12.90 -8.61
N LEU A 38 61.23 -14.19 -8.89
CA LEU A 38 60.33 -15.29 -8.55
C LEU A 38 60.26 -15.54 -7.03
N LEU A 39 61.38 -15.37 -6.33
CA LEU A 39 61.43 -15.41 -4.86
C LEU A 39 60.68 -14.22 -4.25
N LEU A 40 60.88 -13.00 -4.74
CA LEU A 40 60.20 -11.79 -4.26
C LEU A 40 58.68 -11.81 -4.51
N MET A 41 58.23 -12.29 -5.68
CA MET A 41 56.80 -12.53 -5.96
C MET A 41 56.19 -13.53 -4.97
N ARG A 42 56.94 -14.54 -4.54
CA ARG A 42 56.49 -15.52 -3.54
C ARG A 42 56.26 -14.88 -2.17
N TYR A 43 57.07 -13.90 -1.78
CA TYR A 43 56.92 -13.19 -0.50
C TYR A 43 55.81 -12.13 -0.48
N ILE A 44 55.26 -11.74 -1.63
CA ILE A 44 54.13 -10.80 -1.73
C ILE A 44 52.82 -11.54 -2.03
N ILE A 45 52.85 -12.51 -2.95
CA ILE A 45 51.67 -13.24 -3.41
C ILE A 45 51.17 -14.23 -2.36
N LEU A 46 52.05 -14.92 -1.61
CA LEU A 46 51.59 -15.80 -0.52
C LEU A 46 50.86 -15.06 0.59
N PRO A 47 51.39 -13.96 1.18
CA PRO A 47 50.64 -13.24 2.21
C PRO A 47 49.41 -12.53 1.64
N LEU A 48 49.39 -12.12 0.37
CA LEU A 48 48.19 -11.57 -0.28
C LEU A 48 47.11 -12.65 -0.50
N LEU A 49 47.48 -13.85 -0.95
CA LEU A 49 46.57 -15.01 -1.03
C LEU A 49 46.13 -15.47 0.37
N PHE A 50 47.01 -15.43 1.37
CA PHE A 50 46.67 -15.74 2.75
C PHE A 50 45.71 -14.69 3.33
N LEU A 51 45.91 -13.40 3.03
CA LEU A 51 44.98 -12.31 3.39
C LEU A 51 43.63 -12.46 2.68
N LEU A 52 43.62 -12.88 1.41
CA LEU A 52 42.40 -13.25 0.66
C LEU A 52 41.71 -14.52 1.20
N CYS A 53 42.45 -15.46 1.80
CA CYS A 53 41.88 -16.62 2.49
C CYS A 53 41.42 -16.33 3.93
N ILE A 54 41.97 -15.30 4.58
CA ILE A 54 41.49 -14.80 5.89
C ILE A 54 40.24 -13.92 5.69
N LEU A 55 40.11 -13.28 4.52
CA LEU A 55 38.87 -12.69 4.02
C LEU A 55 37.91 -13.79 3.57
N ASN A 56 37.51 -14.70 4.47
CA ASN A 56 36.27 -15.45 4.24
C ASN A 56 35.16 -14.40 4.16
N PRO A 57 34.43 -14.26 3.04
CA PRO A 57 33.17 -13.55 3.11
C PRO A 57 32.35 -14.29 4.16
N LEU A 58 32.04 -13.63 5.28
CA LEU A 58 31.09 -14.13 6.27
C LEU A 58 29.83 -14.51 5.48
N SER A 59 29.68 -15.78 5.16
CA SER A 59 28.48 -16.26 4.49
C SER A 59 27.34 -16.04 5.46
N ALA A 60 26.31 -15.35 4.97
CA ALA A 60 25.02 -15.23 5.63
C ALA A 60 24.63 -16.58 6.24
N ARG A 61 24.56 -16.67 7.57
CA ARG A 61 24.25 -17.92 8.23
C ARG A 61 22.74 -18.16 8.13
N ARG A 62 22.35 -19.33 7.64
CA ARG A 62 20.96 -19.80 7.72
C ARG A 62 20.81 -20.78 8.88
N THR A 63 20.11 -20.39 9.94
CA THR A 63 19.95 -21.19 11.15
C THR A 63 18.49 -21.55 11.38
N VAL A 64 18.19 -22.85 11.45
CA VAL A 64 16.86 -23.33 11.86
C VAL A 64 16.77 -23.32 13.38
N VAL A 65 15.71 -22.72 13.92
CA VAL A 65 15.44 -22.62 15.36
C VAL A 65 14.08 -23.22 15.69
N THR A 66 13.94 -23.78 16.88
CA THR A 66 12.72 -24.46 17.35
C THR A 66 12.08 -23.80 18.57
N THR A 67 12.72 -22.77 19.16
CA THR A 67 12.24 -22.06 20.36
C THR A 67 12.55 -20.57 20.29
N ALA A 68 11.76 -19.74 20.97
CA ALA A 68 12.03 -18.31 21.05
C ALA A 68 13.35 -18.02 21.79
N GLY A 69 13.71 -18.84 22.78
CA GLY A 69 15.00 -18.73 23.47
C GLY A 69 16.21 -18.81 22.52
N SER A 70 16.11 -19.63 21.46
CA SER A 70 17.16 -19.71 20.44
C SER A 70 17.30 -18.42 19.63
N VAL A 71 16.17 -17.74 19.38
CA VAL A 71 16.16 -16.42 18.71
C VAL A 71 16.73 -15.36 19.65
N ASN A 72 16.24 -15.31 20.89
CA ASN A 72 16.55 -14.26 21.86
C ASN A 72 18.01 -14.30 22.33
N ASN A 73 18.60 -15.49 22.45
CA ASN A 73 19.98 -15.68 22.89
C ASN A 73 20.98 -15.74 21.72
N GLY A 74 20.49 -15.71 20.47
CA GLY A 74 21.32 -15.76 19.28
C GLY A 74 22.06 -14.43 19.05
N ASN A 75 23.33 -14.53 18.65
CA ASN A 75 24.06 -13.37 18.11
C ASN A 75 23.88 -13.35 16.59
N TRP A 76 23.00 -12.47 16.11
CA TRP A 76 22.62 -12.37 14.70
C TRP A 76 23.34 -11.20 14.03
N LEU A 77 24.05 -11.48 12.94
CA LEU A 77 24.82 -10.50 12.19
C LEU A 77 24.10 -10.12 10.89
N ALA A 78 24.47 -8.99 10.29
CA ALA A 78 23.94 -8.57 8.99
C ALA A 78 24.03 -9.71 7.96
N GLY A 79 22.90 -10.00 7.29
CA GLY A 79 22.76 -11.09 6.33
C GLY A 79 22.27 -12.41 6.91
N ASP A 80 22.29 -12.59 8.23
CA ASP A 80 21.81 -13.84 8.85
C ASP A 80 20.32 -14.09 8.59
N THR A 81 19.98 -15.36 8.35
CA THR A 81 18.60 -15.83 8.20
C THR A 81 18.26 -16.80 9.34
N ILE A 82 17.31 -16.40 10.18
CA ILE A 82 16.72 -17.16 11.28
C ILE A 82 15.45 -17.83 10.75
N VAL A 83 15.45 -19.16 10.69
CA VAL A 83 14.35 -19.96 10.14
C VAL A 83 13.59 -20.61 11.28
N LEU A 84 12.38 -20.15 11.53
CA LEU A 84 11.46 -20.75 12.50
C LEU A 84 10.98 -22.10 11.96
N LYS A 85 11.25 -23.19 12.68
CA LYS A 85 10.77 -24.52 12.31
C LYS A 85 9.24 -24.56 12.26
N ASN A 86 8.69 -25.25 11.26
CA ASN A 86 7.24 -25.47 11.13
C ASN A 86 6.64 -26.07 12.42
N GLY A 87 5.42 -25.65 12.74
CA GLY A 87 4.67 -26.12 13.91
C GLY A 87 4.11 -25.00 14.77
N ASN A 88 3.57 -25.40 15.92
CA ASN A 88 3.00 -24.48 16.90
C ASN A 88 4.08 -23.90 17.81
N TRP A 89 4.14 -22.57 17.86
CA TRP A 89 4.95 -21.77 18.77
C TRP A 89 4.02 -21.25 19.86
N THR A 90 3.76 -22.09 20.86
CA THR A 90 2.83 -21.79 21.95
C THR A 90 3.51 -21.05 23.09
N ASN A 91 2.92 -19.92 23.50
CA ASN A 91 3.41 -19.05 24.57
C ASN A 91 4.88 -18.64 24.40
N GLN A 92 5.28 -18.37 23.15
CA GLN A 92 6.64 -17.99 22.77
C GLN A 92 6.78 -16.48 22.64
N THR A 93 7.72 -15.90 23.39
CA THR A 93 8.04 -14.47 23.33
C THR A 93 9.38 -14.27 22.64
N ILE A 94 9.37 -13.76 21.41
CA ILE A 94 10.58 -13.35 20.70
C ILE A 94 10.88 -11.87 21.01
N SER A 95 12.12 -11.60 21.36
CA SER A 95 12.70 -10.26 21.50
C SER A 95 13.98 -10.23 20.67
N LEU A 96 13.86 -9.87 19.40
CA LEU A 96 14.95 -9.88 18.43
C LEU A 96 15.58 -8.48 18.35
N ARG A 97 16.86 -8.39 18.71
CA ARG A 97 17.67 -7.19 18.50
C ARG A 97 18.78 -7.50 17.52
N GLY A 98 18.94 -6.64 16.52
CA GLY A 98 19.94 -6.85 15.47
C GLY A 98 20.18 -5.61 14.62
N PHE A 99 21.34 -5.56 13.96
CA PHE A 99 21.73 -4.45 13.10
C PHE A 99 22.18 -5.01 11.75
N GLY A 100 21.22 -5.20 10.85
CA GLY A 100 21.46 -5.50 9.45
C GLY A 100 21.87 -4.26 8.66
N THR A 101 21.97 -4.43 7.34
CA THR A 101 22.13 -3.31 6.40
C THR A 101 21.11 -3.44 5.27
N ALA A 102 20.93 -2.38 4.47
CA ALA A 102 20.02 -2.41 3.33
C ALA A 102 20.32 -3.56 2.34
N SER A 103 21.59 -3.89 2.13
CA SER A 103 22.02 -5.00 1.26
C SER A 103 22.04 -6.37 1.95
N GLN A 104 22.09 -6.39 3.29
CA GLN A 104 22.24 -7.60 4.10
C GLN A 104 21.37 -7.48 5.37
N PRO A 105 20.03 -7.58 5.24
CA PRO A 105 19.14 -7.54 6.39
C PRO A 105 19.33 -8.78 7.27
N ILE A 106 18.91 -8.70 8.53
CA ILE A 106 18.68 -9.88 9.36
C ILE A 106 17.26 -10.36 9.10
N VAL A 107 17.09 -11.63 8.75
CA VAL A 107 15.83 -12.16 8.21
C VAL A 107 15.26 -13.22 9.16
N LEU A 108 14.13 -12.95 9.79
CA LEU A 108 13.36 -13.88 10.61
C LEU A 108 12.19 -14.44 9.80
N ILE A 109 12.26 -15.70 9.37
CA ILE A 109 11.28 -16.29 8.45
C ILE A 109 10.69 -17.59 8.98
N ALA A 110 9.45 -17.87 8.60
CA ALA A 110 8.90 -19.21 8.69
C ALA A 110 9.63 -20.18 7.75
N GLU A 111 9.84 -21.43 8.18
CA GLU A 111 10.37 -22.50 7.31
C GLU A 111 9.47 -22.71 6.09
N LYS A 112 8.14 -22.76 6.31
CA LYS A 112 7.12 -22.64 5.27
C LYS A 112 6.11 -21.57 5.70
N PRO A 113 5.87 -20.51 4.88
CA PRO A 113 4.89 -19.47 5.21
C PRO A 113 3.53 -20.06 5.55
N GLY A 114 2.94 -19.61 6.67
CA GLY A 114 1.66 -20.11 7.18
C GLY A 114 1.75 -21.34 8.07
N ASP A 115 2.85 -22.11 8.01
CA ASP A 115 3.03 -23.35 8.80
C ASP A 115 3.75 -23.11 10.15
N VAL A 116 4.23 -21.89 10.39
CA VAL A 116 4.73 -21.45 11.71
C VAL A 116 3.63 -20.67 12.41
N VAL A 117 2.96 -21.34 13.35
CA VAL A 117 1.77 -20.83 14.01
C VAL A 117 2.09 -20.35 15.41
N PHE A 118 2.04 -19.05 15.63
CA PHE A 118 2.14 -18.44 16.96
C PHE A 118 0.74 -18.41 17.59
N ASN A 119 0.59 -19.04 18.76
CA ASN A 119 -0.69 -19.11 19.49
C ASN A 119 -0.50 -18.91 21.00
N GLY A 120 -1.59 -18.88 21.77
CA GLY A 120 -1.54 -18.59 23.20
C GLY A 120 -1.06 -17.15 23.47
N THR A 121 -0.10 -16.96 24.36
CA THR A 121 0.44 -15.62 24.72
C THR A 121 1.64 -15.18 23.87
N SER A 122 1.83 -15.80 22.70
CA SER A 122 3.01 -15.56 21.88
C SER A 122 3.04 -14.14 21.30
N ARG A 123 4.25 -13.60 21.12
CA ARG A 123 4.45 -12.26 20.56
C ARG A 123 5.87 -12.09 20.02
N ILE A 124 6.06 -11.09 19.17
CA ILE A 124 7.37 -10.70 18.63
C ILE A 124 7.63 -9.23 18.94
N SER A 125 8.82 -8.94 19.44
CA SER A 125 9.32 -7.57 19.62
C SER A 125 10.65 -7.44 18.89
N VAL A 126 10.86 -6.34 18.17
CA VAL A 126 12.04 -6.12 17.33
C VAL A 126 12.65 -4.74 17.56
N SER A 127 13.98 -4.64 17.61
CA SER A 127 14.70 -3.37 17.69
C SER A 127 16.05 -3.42 16.97
N GLY A 128 16.59 -2.26 16.65
CA GLY A 128 17.78 -2.11 15.82
C GLY A 128 17.43 -1.78 14.38
N GLN A 129 18.20 -2.26 13.40
CA GLN A 129 18.09 -1.81 12.01
C GLN A 129 18.03 -2.95 10.99
N PHE A 130 17.25 -2.75 9.92
CA PHE A 130 17.18 -3.67 8.76
C PHE A 130 16.88 -5.12 9.15
N ILE A 131 15.80 -5.32 9.92
CA ILE A 131 15.29 -6.64 10.27
C ILE A 131 14.00 -6.89 9.47
N GLU A 132 13.93 -8.03 8.77
CA GLU A 132 12.73 -8.48 8.06
C GLU A 132 12.08 -9.67 8.78
N ILE A 133 10.78 -9.59 9.02
CA ILE A 133 9.97 -10.65 9.64
C ILE A 133 8.94 -11.13 8.61
N SER A 134 8.95 -12.42 8.25
CA SER A 134 8.06 -12.93 7.20
C SER A 134 7.53 -14.35 7.37
N GLY A 135 6.32 -14.59 6.85
CA GLY A 135 5.70 -15.91 6.73
C GLY A 135 5.03 -16.43 7.99
N ILE A 136 4.94 -15.63 9.05
CA ILE A 136 4.45 -16.06 10.37
C ILE A 136 2.93 -15.91 10.44
N TYR A 137 2.26 -16.91 11.01
CA TYR A 137 0.82 -16.91 11.24
C TYR A 137 0.49 -16.86 12.74
N PHE A 138 -0.07 -15.76 13.21
CA PHE A 138 -0.62 -15.63 14.55
C PHE A 138 -2.11 -15.98 14.53
N LYS A 139 -2.52 -17.02 15.26
CA LYS A 139 -3.93 -17.37 15.47
C LYS A 139 -4.17 -18.03 16.81
N ASP A 140 -5.42 -18.01 17.26
CA ASP A 140 -5.86 -18.70 18.48
C ASP A 140 -5.02 -18.29 19.72
N GLY A 141 -4.74 -17.00 19.85
CA GLY A 141 -3.97 -16.46 20.96
C GLY A 141 -4.62 -15.28 21.65
N THR A 142 -4.03 -14.88 22.77
CA THR A 142 -4.57 -13.91 23.70
C THR A 142 -3.43 -13.10 24.30
N LEU A 143 -3.56 -11.78 24.25
CA LEU A 143 -2.67 -10.84 24.92
C LEU A 143 -3.49 -9.83 25.72
N SER A 144 -3.00 -9.52 26.92
CA SER A 144 -3.51 -8.43 27.75
C SER A 144 -2.48 -7.31 27.77
N GLY A 145 -2.84 -6.14 27.25
CA GLY A 145 -1.99 -4.94 27.20
C GLY A 145 -0.84 -4.96 26.17
N SER A 146 -0.12 -6.08 26.04
CA SER A 146 1.01 -6.22 25.11
C SER A 146 0.54 -6.34 23.64
N PRO A 147 1.26 -5.75 22.67
CA PRO A 147 1.00 -5.98 21.25
C PRO A 147 1.50 -7.35 20.77
N VAL A 148 0.87 -7.88 19.72
CA VAL A 148 1.31 -9.13 19.04
C VAL A 148 2.68 -8.93 18.38
N VAL A 149 2.85 -7.81 17.67
CA VAL A 149 4.12 -7.38 17.08
C VAL A 149 4.47 -5.96 17.52
N GLU A 150 5.66 -5.78 18.12
CA GLU A 150 6.15 -4.49 18.61
C GLU A 150 7.49 -4.11 17.95
N PHE A 151 7.58 -2.92 17.38
CA PHE A 151 8.81 -2.40 16.75
C PHE A 151 9.70 -1.64 17.75
N ARG A 152 9.79 -2.20 18.95
CA ARG A 152 10.79 -1.87 19.97
C ARG A 152 10.93 -3.05 20.92
N THR A 153 12.09 -3.21 21.56
CA THR A 153 12.29 -4.18 22.65
C THR A 153 12.33 -3.49 24.02
N SER A 154 12.47 -2.17 24.05
CA SER A 154 12.33 -1.30 25.23
C SER A 154 12.01 0.13 24.78
N SER A 155 11.69 1.03 25.71
CA SER A 155 11.49 2.46 25.40
C SER A 155 12.71 3.12 24.75
N SER A 156 13.92 2.62 25.01
CA SER A 156 15.19 3.11 24.49
C SER A 156 15.68 2.39 23.23
N ASN A 157 15.08 1.25 22.86
CA ASN A 157 15.52 0.44 21.71
C ASN A 157 14.35 0.25 20.74
N THR A 158 14.24 1.15 19.77
CA THR A 158 13.24 1.11 18.68
C THR A 158 13.79 0.44 17.43
N ALA A 159 12.91 0.14 16.47
CA ALA A 159 13.27 -0.39 15.17
C ALA A 159 13.37 0.71 14.11
N GLU A 160 14.34 0.57 13.20
CA GLU A 160 14.51 1.47 12.07
C GLU A 160 14.82 0.72 10.77
N ASN A 161 14.15 1.08 9.68
CA ASN A 161 14.23 0.34 8.40
C ASN A 161 13.88 -1.15 8.54
N CYS A 162 13.03 -1.53 9.51
CA CYS A 162 12.58 -2.91 9.70
C CYS A 162 11.24 -3.16 8.98
N ARG A 163 10.96 -4.42 8.68
CA ARG A 163 9.83 -4.82 7.85
C ARG A 163 9.09 -6.01 8.44
N LEU A 164 7.76 -5.89 8.55
CA LEU A 164 6.85 -7.01 8.77
C LEU A 164 6.14 -7.28 7.44
N THR A 165 6.31 -8.47 6.87
CA THR A 165 5.75 -8.77 5.55
C THR A 165 5.25 -10.20 5.37
N ASN A 166 4.18 -10.41 4.60
CA ASN A 166 3.64 -11.75 4.34
C ASN A 166 3.38 -12.51 5.65
N CYS A 167 2.70 -11.85 6.60
CA CYS A 167 2.34 -12.40 7.91
C CYS A 167 0.83 -12.23 8.13
N ALA A 168 0.25 -13.06 8.98
CA ALA A 168 -1.18 -12.97 9.30
C ALA A 168 -1.43 -12.93 10.80
N ILE A 169 -2.41 -12.12 11.24
CA ILE A 169 -2.93 -12.12 12.61
C ILE A 169 -4.44 -12.29 12.52
N ILE A 170 -4.95 -13.46 12.92
CA ILE A 170 -6.37 -13.81 12.80
C ILE A 170 -6.89 -14.35 14.11
N ASN A 171 -8.03 -13.85 14.59
CA ASN A 171 -8.67 -14.32 15.82
C ASN A 171 -7.73 -14.32 17.05
N TYR A 172 -6.81 -13.35 17.13
CA TYR A 172 -5.83 -13.25 18.22
C TYR A 172 -6.34 -12.35 19.35
N ASN A 173 -7.41 -12.80 20.01
CA ASN A 173 -8.20 -12.00 20.93
C ASN A 173 -8.20 -12.55 22.36
N PRO A 174 -8.14 -11.69 23.38
CA PRO A 174 -8.44 -12.08 24.75
C PRO A 174 -9.91 -12.48 24.93
N PRO A 175 -10.25 -13.29 25.96
CA PRO A 175 -11.63 -13.73 26.20
C PRO A 175 -12.62 -12.58 26.45
N LEU A 176 -12.16 -11.50 27.09
CA LEU A 176 -12.95 -10.31 27.36
C LEU A 176 -12.70 -9.27 26.26
N ASN A 177 -13.77 -8.84 25.60
CA ASN A 177 -13.70 -7.84 24.53
C ASN A 177 -13.31 -6.44 25.03
N THR A 178 -13.41 -6.15 26.34
CA THR A 178 -13.02 -4.85 26.91
C THR A 178 -11.52 -4.72 27.16
N VAL A 179 -10.77 -5.83 27.11
CA VAL A 179 -9.31 -5.79 27.30
C VAL A 179 -8.69 -5.00 26.16
N ASP A 180 -7.99 -3.91 26.49
CA ASP A 180 -7.23 -3.17 25.50
C ASP A 180 -5.95 -3.93 25.14
N SER A 181 -5.84 -4.32 23.87
CA SER A 181 -4.58 -4.71 23.27
C SER A 181 -4.49 -4.25 21.82
N LYS A 182 -3.24 -4.08 21.35
CA LYS A 182 -2.92 -3.74 19.96
C LYS A 182 -2.42 -4.99 19.25
N TRP A 183 -2.51 -5.06 17.93
CA TRP A 183 -1.88 -6.15 17.18
C TRP A 183 -0.50 -5.73 16.68
N VAL A 184 -0.38 -4.53 16.11
CA VAL A 184 0.89 -4.01 15.62
C VAL A 184 1.15 -2.65 16.25
N SER A 185 2.33 -2.47 16.86
CA SER A 185 2.77 -1.17 17.37
C SER A 185 4.11 -0.79 16.75
N LEU A 186 4.08 0.29 15.97
CA LEU A 186 5.22 0.85 15.27
C LEU A 186 5.86 1.98 16.09
N TYR A 187 7.18 1.96 16.17
CA TYR A 187 8.03 2.98 16.79
C TYR A 187 9.26 3.20 15.90
N GLY A 188 10.07 4.23 16.17
CA GLY A 188 11.31 4.47 15.44
C GLY A 188 11.08 5.10 14.06
N ARG A 189 11.82 4.67 13.03
CA ARG A 189 11.83 5.33 11.70
C ARG A 189 11.79 4.35 10.54
N ASN A 190 11.19 4.74 9.42
CA ASN A 190 11.27 4.09 8.11
C ASN A 190 10.87 2.59 8.11
N ASN A 191 10.02 2.18 9.04
CA ASN A 191 9.53 0.80 9.10
C ASN A 191 8.42 0.55 8.07
N ARG A 192 8.27 -0.71 7.67
CA ARG A 192 7.27 -1.13 6.68
C ARG A 192 6.41 -2.28 7.20
N VAL A 193 5.10 -2.18 7.00
CA VAL A 193 4.14 -3.27 7.20
C VAL A 193 3.45 -3.51 5.88
N ASP A 194 3.71 -4.65 5.24
CA ASP A 194 3.19 -4.90 3.90
C ASP A 194 2.82 -6.34 3.60
N ASN A 195 1.82 -6.56 2.73
CA ASN A 195 1.36 -7.90 2.39
C ASN A 195 0.97 -8.71 3.64
N CYS A 196 0.39 -8.07 4.65
CA CYS A 196 -0.10 -8.74 5.86
C CYS A 196 -1.63 -8.82 5.88
N SER A 197 -2.18 -9.90 6.44
CA SER A 197 -3.62 -10.05 6.67
C SER A 197 -3.95 -9.93 8.15
N PHE A 198 -4.91 -9.07 8.47
CA PHE A 198 -5.37 -8.84 9.84
C PHE A 198 -6.87 -9.02 9.93
N GLU A 199 -7.33 -10.07 10.62
CA GLU A 199 -8.74 -10.47 10.58
C GLU A 199 -9.36 -10.80 11.92
N ASN A 200 -10.57 -10.28 12.15
CA ASN A 200 -11.41 -10.60 13.29
C ASN A 200 -10.79 -10.19 14.63
N LYS A 201 -10.34 -8.93 14.75
CA LYS A 201 -10.01 -8.35 16.06
C LYS A 201 -11.31 -8.02 16.79
N THR A 202 -11.57 -8.65 17.92
CA THR A 202 -12.85 -8.51 18.65
C THR A 202 -12.73 -7.72 19.94
N ASN A 203 -11.52 -7.49 20.46
CA ASN A 203 -11.32 -6.72 21.69
C ASN A 203 -11.01 -5.24 21.44
N SER A 204 -11.14 -4.43 22.49
CA SER A 204 -10.76 -3.01 22.54
C SER A 204 -9.29 -2.79 22.20
N GLY A 205 -8.97 -1.58 21.80
CA GLY A 205 -7.66 -1.17 21.34
C GLY A 205 -7.57 -1.20 19.81
N THR A 206 -6.98 -0.13 19.27
CA THR A 206 -6.63 -0.02 17.85
C THR A 206 -5.89 -1.26 17.34
N LEU A 207 -6.08 -1.66 16.08
CA LEU A 207 -5.37 -2.82 15.53
C LEU A 207 -3.87 -2.50 15.28
N LEU A 208 -3.58 -1.46 14.49
CA LEU A 208 -2.23 -0.99 14.19
C LEU A 208 -2.05 0.46 14.68
N VAL A 209 -1.02 0.70 15.48
CA VAL A 209 -0.70 2.04 16.01
C VAL A 209 0.71 2.44 15.60
N VAL A 210 0.85 3.65 15.06
CA VAL A 210 2.14 4.35 14.99
C VAL A 210 2.26 5.25 16.20
N TRP A 211 3.23 4.97 17.06
CA TRP A 211 3.50 5.76 18.24
C TRP A 211 4.56 6.82 17.94
N LEU A 212 4.25 8.08 18.24
CA LEU A 212 5.19 9.17 18.03
C LEU A 212 6.09 9.37 19.24
N THR A 213 7.35 9.65 18.96
CA THR A 213 8.35 10.04 19.97
C THR A 213 8.83 11.45 19.62
N SER A 214 8.93 12.33 20.61
CA SER A 214 9.38 13.70 20.39
C SER A 214 10.72 13.73 19.65
N GLY A 215 10.83 14.55 18.61
CA GLY A 215 12.04 14.67 17.77
C GLY A 215 12.25 13.52 16.76
N VAL A 216 11.32 12.58 16.63
CA VAL A 216 11.40 11.45 15.69
C VAL A 216 10.29 11.58 14.64
N VAL A 217 10.64 11.77 13.37
CA VAL A 217 9.68 11.68 12.25
C VAL A 217 9.66 10.22 11.77
N PRO A 218 8.59 9.43 12.00
CA PRO A 218 8.63 7.99 11.76
C PRO A 218 8.69 7.60 10.30
N THR A 219 8.03 8.32 9.38
CA THR A 219 8.05 8.04 7.93
C THR A 219 7.78 6.57 7.59
N HIS A 220 6.84 5.93 8.29
CA HIS A 220 6.52 4.52 8.11
C HIS A 220 5.65 4.29 6.87
N VAL A 221 5.71 3.09 6.30
CA VAL A 221 4.88 2.68 5.16
C VAL A 221 4.00 1.49 5.55
N VAL A 222 2.69 1.63 5.37
CA VAL A 222 1.70 0.56 5.56
C VAL A 222 1.02 0.32 4.21
N GLU A 223 1.34 -0.79 3.53
CA GLU A 223 0.85 -1.00 2.17
C GLU A 223 0.53 -2.44 1.76
N ASN A 224 -0.37 -2.61 0.79
CA ASN A 224 -0.77 -3.92 0.27
C ASN A 224 -1.26 -4.89 1.36
N ASN A 225 -1.81 -4.38 2.47
CA ASN A 225 -2.35 -5.20 3.53
C ASN A 225 -3.85 -5.45 3.32
N TYR A 226 -4.32 -6.59 3.82
CA TYR A 226 -5.73 -6.88 3.99
C TYR A 226 -6.12 -6.65 5.45
N PHE A 227 -7.13 -5.80 5.69
CA PHE A 227 -7.72 -5.57 6.99
C PHE A 227 -9.20 -5.95 6.93
N GLY A 228 -9.63 -6.92 7.72
CA GLY A 228 -11.05 -7.26 7.84
C GLY A 228 -11.23 -8.66 8.42
N TYR A 229 -12.27 -8.99 9.16
CA TYR A 229 -13.38 -8.15 9.58
C TYR A 229 -13.14 -7.57 10.98
N ARG A 230 -13.87 -6.51 11.34
CA ARG A 230 -13.93 -6.02 12.72
C ARG A 230 -15.36 -5.62 13.05
N VAL A 231 -15.90 -6.10 14.16
CA VAL A 231 -17.26 -5.78 14.61
C VAL A 231 -17.15 -4.88 15.84
N ALA A 232 -18.04 -3.90 15.93
CA ALA A 232 -18.11 -3.01 17.08
C ALA A 232 -18.50 -3.75 18.35
N ASN A 233 -17.71 -3.57 19.40
CA ASN A 233 -18.20 -3.72 20.76
C ASN A 233 -19.09 -2.54 21.10
N LEU A 234 -20.18 -2.82 21.80
CA LEU A 234 -21.17 -1.83 22.20
C LEU A 234 -21.14 -1.63 23.71
N ASP A 235 -21.49 -0.43 24.18
CA ASP A 235 -21.77 -0.17 25.58
C ASP A 235 -23.16 -0.71 25.99
N ASP A 236 -23.51 -0.55 27.27
CA ASP A 236 -24.79 -1.01 27.83
C ASP A 236 -26.02 -0.31 27.19
N LYS A 237 -25.81 0.77 26.42
CA LYS A 237 -26.86 1.51 25.69
C LYS A 237 -26.93 1.11 24.21
N GLY A 238 -26.07 0.20 23.75
CA GLY A 238 -25.99 -0.22 22.36
C GLY A 238 -25.16 0.71 21.47
N GLU A 239 -24.40 1.65 22.04
CA GLU A 239 -23.55 2.57 21.30
C GLU A 239 -22.15 2.00 21.10
N GLU A 240 -21.52 2.29 19.96
CA GLU A 240 -20.18 1.81 19.63
C GLU A 240 -19.14 2.32 20.66
N LEU A 241 -18.36 1.41 21.25
CA LEU A 241 -17.26 1.78 22.15
C LEU A 241 -16.13 2.46 21.37
N ASN A 242 -15.52 3.48 21.98
CA ASN A 242 -14.33 4.15 21.45
C ASN A 242 -13.09 3.25 21.54
N GLY A 243 -12.10 3.48 20.66
CA GLY A 243 -10.81 2.80 20.71
C GLY A 243 -10.81 1.47 19.94
N GLN A 244 -11.62 1.39 18.89
CA GLN A 244 -11.76 0.19 18.04
C GLN A 244 -11.26 0.44 16.61
N GLU A 245 -10.36 1.40 16.42
CA GLU A 245 -9.84 1.79 15.11
C GLU A 245 -9.00 0.69 14.46
N ILE A 246 -8.93 0.64 13.13
CA ILE A 246 -7.99 -0.26 12.44
C ILE A 246 -6.59 0.34 12.48
N ILE A 247 -6.44 1.60 12.09
CA ILE A 247 -5.15 2.29 12.09
C ILE A 247 -5.26 3.58 12.90
N ARG A 248 -4.26 3.84 13.74
CA ARG A 248 -4.06 5.14 14.38
C ARG A 248 -2.62 5.62 14.20
N ILE A 249 -2.43 6.85 13.75
CA ILE A 249 -1.09 7.45 13.58
C ILE A 249 -0.95 8.61 14.56
N GLY A 250 -0.28 8.36 15.68
CA GLY A 250 -0.14 9.29 16.80
C GLY A 250 -1.28 9.23 17.82
N ASP A 251 -1.33 10.26 18.65
CA ASP A 251 -2.36 10.53 19.65
C ASP A 251 -2.56 12.04 19.79
N SER A 252 -3.48 12.48 20.66
CA SER A 252 -3.72 13.91 20.86
C SER A 252 -2.46 14.65 21.33
N ASN A 253 -1.68 14.08 22.24
CA ASN A 253 -0.52 14.75 22.86
C ASN A 253 0.60 15.03 21.86
N THR A 254 0.71 14.20 20.83
CA THR A 254 1.73 14.29 19.78
C THR A 254 1.20 14.81 18.45
N SER A 255 -0.07 15.23 18.40
CA SER A 255 -0.80 15.48 17.16
C SER A 255 -0.26 16.58 16.26
N MET A 256 0.49 17.54 16.81
CA MET A 256 1.12 18.61 16.04
C MET A 256 2.49 18.23 15.47
N GLN A 257 2.96 17.00 15.72
CA GLN A 257 4.21 16.50 15.17
C GLN A 257 4.00 15.89 13.79
N TYR A 258 4.95 16.15 12.88
CA TYR A 258 5.01 15.48 11.59
C TYR A 258 5.37 14.01 11.75
N ALA A 259 4.53 13.16 11.16
CA ALA A 259 4.76 11.73 11.09
C ALA A 259 5.25 11.29 9.70
N ASN A 260 4.75 11.92 8.63
CA ASN A 260 5.09 11.62 7.23
C ASN A 260 4.91 10.14 6.85
N CYS A 261 3.97 9.45 7.50
CA CYS A 261 3.66 8.07 7.19
C CYS A 261 2.84 7.97 5.90
N ILE A 262 3.01 6.87 5.19
CA ILE A 262 2.27 6.54 3.97
C ILE A 262 1.42 5.30 4.24
N VAL A 263 0.10 5.42 4.04
CA VAL A 263 -0.83 4.30 4.08
C VAL A 263 -1.43 4.15 2.70
N ARG A 264 -1.02 3.13 1.95
CA ARG A 264 -1.43 3.00 0.55
C ARG A 264 -1.72 1.59 0.08
N ASN A 265 -2.54 1.45 -0.96
CA ASN A 265 -2.84 0.17 -1.60
C ASN A 265 -3.42 -0.91 -0.64
N ASN A 266 -4.01 -0.53 0.49
CA ASN A 266 -4.59 -1.48 1.43
C ASN A 266 -6.06 -1.75 1.10
N PHE A 267 -6.56 -2.93 1.45
CA PHE A 267 -7.97 -3.30 1.33
C PHE A 267 -8.58 -3.47 2.72
N PHE A 268 -9.56 -2.62 3.04
CA PHE A 268 -10.33 -2.65 4.29
C PHE A 268 -11.71 -3.24 4.00
N GLU A 269 -12.02 -4.39 4.57
CA GLU A 269 -13.30 -5.09 4.39
C GLU A 269 -14.07 -5.14 5.70
N LYS A 270 -15.28 -4.54 5.73
CA LYS A 270 -16.18 -4.50 6.90
C LYS A 270 -15.45 -4.22 8.21
N CYS A 271 -14.59 -3.20 8.18
CA CYS A 271 -13.88 -2.68 9.34
C CYS A 271 -14.84 -1.81 10.16
N ASN A 272 -15.71 -2.46 10.93
CA ASN A 272 -16.90 -1.87 11.55
C ASN A 272 -16.75 -1.77 13.07
N GLY A 273 -15.52 -1.55 13.56
CA GLY A 273 -15.25 -1.46 15.00
C GLY A 273 -15.85 -0.20 15.63
N GLU A 274 -15.79 0.93 14.94
CA GLU A 274 -16.29 2.23 15.40
C GLU A 274 -16.33 3.24 14.24
N ILE A 275 -16.55 4.52 14.53
CA ILE A 275 -16.62 5.59 13.53
C ILE A 275 -15.28 5.89 12.83
N GLU A 276 -14.13 5.62 13.46
CA GLU A 276 -12.80 5.83 12.87
C GLU A 276 -12.20 4.50 12.40
N ILE A 277 -12.26 4.21 11.10
CA ILE A 277 -11.49 3.09 10.50
C ILE A 277 -10.00 3.44 10.59
N ILE A 278 -9.68 4.65 10.14
CA ILE A 278 -8.36 5.27 10.28
C ILE A 278 -8.55 6.55 11.10
N SER A 279 -7.77 6.67 12.18
CA SER A 279 -7.69 7.85 13.03
C SER A 279 -6.31 8.50 12.88
N ASN A 280 -6.21 9.49 12.00
CA ASN A 280 -5.01 10.29 11.84
C ASN A 280 -4.90 11.29 13.00
N LYS A 281 -3.82 11.21 13.78
CA LYS A 281 -3.57 12.07 14.93
C LYS A 281 -2.13 12.60 14.89
N SER A 282 -1.72 13.09 13.72
CA SER A 282 -0.38 13.63 13.45
C SER A 282 -0.34 14.37 12.10
N CYS A 283 0.74 15.10 11.80
CA CYS A 283 0.86 15.91 10.58
C CYS A 283 1.55 15.18 9.42
N GLY A 284 1.25 15.61 8.19
CA GLY A 284 2.03 15.25 6.98
C GLY A 284 1.80 13.83 6.44
N ASN A 285 0.79 13.10 6.92
CA ASN A 285 0.55 11.73 6.47
C ASN A 285 -0.13 11.69 5.09
N THR A 286 0.15 10.65 4.32
CA THR A 286 -0.48 10.41 3.02
C THR A 286 -1.27 9.11 3.04
N TYR A 287 -2.54 9.19 2.66
CA TYR A 287 -3.46 8.07 2.51
C TYR A 287 -3.84 7.94 1.04
N SER A 288 -3.31 6.93 0.34
CA SER A 288 -3.50 6.85 -1.11
C SER A 288 -3.88 5.48 -1.65
N ASN A 289 -4.79 5.45 -2.64
CA ASN A 289 -5.17 4.20 -3.32
C ASN A 289 -5.67 3.08 -2.40
N ASN A 290 -6.29 3.39 -1.27
CA ASN A 290 -6.87 2.38 -0.40
C ASN A 290 -8.31 2.08 -0.81
N VAL A 291 -8.78 0.86 -0.56
CA VAL A 291 -10.18 0.45 -0.76
C VAL A 291 -10.85 0.23 0.58
N PHE A 292 -11.99 0.88 0.80
CA PHE A 292 -12.86 0.69 1.94
C PHE A 292 -14.16 0.05 1.45
N TYR A 293 -14.29 -1.26 1.65
CA TYR A 293 -15.41 -2.05 1.18
C TYR A 293 -16.35 -2.38 2.35
N GLU A 294 -17.58 -1.88 2.28
CA GLU A 294 -18.66 -2.10 3.26
C GLU A 294 -18.26 -1.76 4.70
N CYS A 295 -17.39 -0.75 4.86
CA CYS A 295 -16.93 -0.31 6.17
C CYS A 295 -17.89 0.72 6.78
N ARG A 296 -18.27 0.51 8.04
CA ARG A 296 -19.15 1.37 8.85
C ARG A 296 -18.34 2.40 9.63
N GLY A 297 -17.54 3.20 8.94
CA GLY A 297 -16.67 4.20 9.55
C GLY A 297 -16.03 5.12 8.53
N MET A 298 -15.03 5.87 8.99
CA MET A 298 -14.40 6.98 8.27
C MET A 298 -12.89 6.83 8.22
N LEU A 299 -12.27 7.37 7.17
CA LEU A 299 -10.92 7.92 7.26
C LEU A 299 -11.04 9.30 7.91
N THR A 300 -10.69 9.39 9.20
CA THR A 300 -10.77 10.66 9.95
C THR A 300 -9.39 11.30 10.06
N LEU A 301 -9.27 12.50 9.53
CA LEU A 301 -8.22 13.47 9.86
C LEU A 301 -8.60 14.09 11.22
N ARG A 302 -8.28 13.36 12.30
CA ARG A 302 -8.84 13.61 13.64
C ARG A 302 -8.10 14.70 14.39
N HIS A 303 -6.77 14.67 14.31
CA HIS A 303 -5.87 15.71 14.78
C HIS A 303 -4.66 15.80 13.84
N GLY A 304 -3.88 16.88 13.97
CA GLY A 304 -2.74 17.17 13.09
C GLY A 304 -3.18 17.78 11.76
N ASN A 305 -2.21 18.27 10.98
CA ASN A 305 -2.42 19.12 9.81
C ASN A 305 -1.68 18.58 8.58
N ASP A 306 -1.88 19.21 7.41
CA ASP A 306 -1.14 18.95 6.15
C ASP A 306 -1.14 17.47 5.72
N CYS A 307 -2.24 16.76 5.99
CA CYS A 307 -2.42 15.39 5.50
C CYS A 307 -3.03 15.37 4.10
N THR A 308 -2.62 14.39 3.30
CA THR A 308 -3.14 14.16 1.95
C THR A 308 -3.95 12.86 1.89
N VAL A 309 -5.17 12.93 1.38
CA VAL A 309 -6.06 11.79 1.12
C VAL A 309 -6.37 11.76 -0.38
N GLU A 310 -5.72 10.87 -1.12
CA GLU A 310 -5.79 10.88 -2.58
C GLU A 310 -6.05 9.53 -3.24
N GLY A 311 -6.98 9.52 -4.19
CA GLY A 311 -7.21 8.34 -5.02
C GLY A 311 -7.76 7.12 -4.27
N ASN A 312 -8.44 7.31 -3.13
CA ASN A 312 -9.03 6.20 -2.37
C ASN A 312 -10.45 5.88 -2.87
N TYR A 313 -10.87 4.64 -2.67
CA TYR A 313 -12.18 4.13 -3.06
C TYR A 313 -12.99 3.74 -1.82
N PHE A 314 -14.22 4.25 -1.70
CA PHE A 314 -15.13 3.95 -0.60
C PHE A 314 -16.42 3.35 -1.16
N PHE A 315 -16.60 2.04 -0.99
CA PHE A 315 -17.76 1.30 -1.47
C PHE A 315 -18.69 0.98 -0.29
N GLY A 316 -19.80 1.71 -0.20
CA GLY A 316 -20.79 1.50 0.85
C GLY A 316 -21.76 0.36 0.57
N ASN A 317 -22.06 0.07 -0.70
CA ASN A 317 -23.08 -0.90 -1.13
C ASN A 317 -24.43 -0.76 -0.40
N GLY A 318 -24.77 0.45 0.06
CA GLY A 318 -25.99 0.68 0.83
C GLY A 318 -25.94 0.25 2.30
N VAL A 319 -24.80 -0.21 2.81
CA VAL A 319 -24.61 -0.53 4.24
C VAL A 319 -24.79 0.73 5.08
N SER A 320 -25.60 0.64 6.15
CA SER A 320 -25.87 1.76 7.06
C SER A 320 -24.59 2.27 7.73
N SER A 321 -24.52 3.58 8.01
CA SER A 321 -23.36 4.21 8.68
C SER A 321 -22.02 4.09 7.93
N SER A 322 -22.02 3.60 6.68
CA SER A 322 -20.85 3.65 5.80
C SER A 322 -20.56 5.09 5.40
N GLY A 323 -19.32 5.52 5.62
CA GLY A 323 -18.90 6.88 5.30
C GLY A 323 -17.54 6.92 4.62
N GLY A 324 -17.06 8.14 4.38
CA GLY A 324 -15.84 8.39 3.62
C GLY A 324 -14.78 9.12 4.43
N VAL A 325 -14.59 10.40 4.14
CA VAL A 325 -13.54 11.23 4.74
C VAL A 325 -14.12 12.26 5.70
N ARG A 326 -13.51 12.39 6.89
CA ARG A 326 -13.84 13.42 7.87
C ARG A 326 -12.63 14.32 8.14
N ILE A 327 -12.81 15.63 7.97
CA ILE A 327 -11.75 16.65 8.02
C ILE A 327 -11.91 17.50 9.29
N ILE A 328 -10.83 17.57 10.08
CA ILE A 328 -10.61 18.47 11.22
C ILE A 328 -9.15 18.94 11.12
N GLY A 329 -8.86 20.21 11.38
CA GLY A 329 -7.49 20.75 11.30
C GLY A 329 -7.17 21.41 9.95
N GLU A 330 -5.90 21.69 9.73
CA GLU A 330 -5.45 22.68 8.74
C GLU A 330 -4.72 22.04 7.53
N ASP A 331 -4.76 22.72 6.39
CA ASP A 331 -3.96 22.48 5.18
C ASP A 331 -4.13 21.08 4.55
N HIS A 332 -5.25 20.40 4.85
CA HIS A 332 -5.54 19.07 4.31
C HIS A 332 -5.87 19.09 2.82
N LYS A 333 -5.41 18.07 2.09
CA LYS A 333 -5.69 17.89 0.65
C LYS A 333 -6.47 16.59 0.45
N VAL A 334 -7.68 16.68 -0.09
CA VAL A 334 -8.56 15.53 -0.35
C VAL A 334 -8.98 15.55 -1.81
N TYR A 335 -8.35 14.72 -2.65
CA TYR A 335 -8.59 14.76 -4.09
C TYR A 335 -8.59 13.41 -4.79
N ASN A 336 -9.22 13.34 -5.96
CA ASN A 336 -9.34 12.12 -6.78
C ASN A 336 -9.95 10.92 -6.04
N ASN A 337 -10.67 11.10 -4.91
CA ASN A 337 -11.30 9.98 -4.22
C ASN A 337 -12.66 9.65 -4.85
N TYR A 338 -13.03 8.37 -4.80
CA TYR A 338 -14.30 7.85 -5.31
C TYR A 338 -15.15 7.31 -4.15
N PHE A 339 -16.36 7.82 -4.00
CA PHE A 339 -17.31 7.48 -2.96
C PHE A 339 -18.58 6.92 -3.58
N ASP A 340 -19.00 5.71 -3.20
CA ASP A 340 -20.12 5.03 -3.85
C ASP A 340 -21.08 4.43 -2.83
N ASN A 341 -22.37 4.78 -2.95
CA ASN A 341 -23.47 4.20 -2.19
C ASN A 341 -23.27 4.22 -0.67
N LEU A 342 -22.58 5.24 -0.17
CA LEU A 342 -22.39 5.49 1.27
C LEU A 342 -23.69 5.99 1.90
N ARG A 343 -24.03 5.47 3.10
CA ARG A 343 -25.29 5.77 3.80
C ARG A 343 -25.14 6.54 5.09
N GLY A 344 -23.93 6.86 5.49
CA GLY A 344 -23.67 7.71 6.64
C GLY A 344 -24.08 9.16 6.38
N THR A 345 -24.36 9.86 7.47
CA THR A 345 -24.73 11.27 7.51
C THR A 345 -23.95 11.95 8.64
N ASN A 346 -23.99 13.28 8.71
CA ASN A 346 -23.34 14.05 9.76
C ASN A 346 -21.83 13.76 9.77
N PHE A 347 -21.26 13.35 10.92
CA PHE A 347 -19.86 12.91 10.99
C PHE A 347 -19.52 11.74 10.04
N ARG A 348 -20.53 10.96 9.63
CA ARG A 348 -20.39 9.80 8.75
C ARG A 348 -20.75 10.10 7.29
N ALA A 349 -21.00 11.36 6.92
CA ALA A 349 -21.24 11.72 5.51
C ALA A 349 -20.09 11.26 4.60
N ALA A 350 -20.31 11.18 3.29
CA ALA A 350 -19.25 10.78 2.36
C ALA A 350 -18.02 11.70 2.48
N LEU A 351 -18.25 13.01 2.59
CA LEU A 351 -17.26 13.98 3.05
C LEU A 351 -17.85 14.89 4.13
N CYS A 352 -17.19 14.93 5.30
CA CYS A 352 -17.57 15.79 6.42
C CYS A 352 -16.46 16.80 6.74
N MET A 353 -16.81 18.08 6.87
CA MET A 353 -15.95 19.10 7.48
C MET A 353 -16.53 19.51 8.83
N VAL A 354 -15.75 19.31 9.88
CA VAL A 354 -16.19 19.52 11.26
C VAL A 354 -15.97 20.98 11.65
N ARG A 355 -16.94 21.56 12.38
CA ARG A 355 -16.83 22.87 13.00
C ARG A 355 -15.88 22.76 14.20
N GLY A 356 -14.87 23.61 14.24
CA GLY A 356 -13.88 23.62 15.29
C GLY A 356 -14.33 24.33 16.56
N LYS A 357 -13.55 24.14 17.62
CA LYS A 357 -13.68 24.85 18.89
C LYS A 357 -12.72 26.03 18.95
N GLU A 358 -13.20 27.15 19.45
CA GLU A 358 -12.34 28.29 19.76
C GLU A 358 -11.35 27.91 20.89
N ASN A 359 -10.07 28.28 20.75
CA ASN A 359 -9.01 27.91 21.69
C ASN A 359 -8.97 26.39 21.96
N SER A 360 -9.13 25.57 20.91
CA SER A 360 -9.14 24.12 21.00
C SER A 360 -7.89 23.59 21.70
N VAL A 361 -8.09 22.70 22.67
CA VAL A 361 -7.02 21.89 23.27
C VAL A 361 -6.68 20.70 22.35
N LEU A 362 -5.54 20.04 22.59
CA LEU A 362 -5.00 18.99 21.70
C LEU A 362 -5.91 17.77 21.50
N ASN A 363 -6.76 17.44 22.47
CA ASN A 363 -7.70 16.32 22.39
C ASN A 363 -9.11 16.72 21.91
N ASP A 364 -9.29 17.94 21.40
CA ASP A 364 -10.57 18.45 20.91
C ASP A 364 -10.53 18.69 19.38
N TYR A 365 -11.45 19.46 18.81
CA TYR A 365 -11.53 19.74 17.37
C TYR A 365 -10.96 21.13 17.00
N PHE A 366 -9.84 21.12 16.26
CA PHE A 366 -9.31 22.34 15.64
C PHE A 366 -10.17 22.78 14.46
N GLN A 367 -10.16 24.08 14.19
CA GLN A 367 -10.85 24.66 13.04
C GLN A 367 -10.34 24.04 11.74
N VAL A 368 -11.25 23.74 10.81
CA VAL A 368 -10.86 23.42 9.43
C VAL A 368 -10.38 24.70 8.76
N LYS A 369 -9.11 24.73 8.34
CA LYS A 369 -8.52 25.90 7.66
C LYS A 369 -7.74 25.47 6.44
N ASN A 370 -7.84 26.22 5.35
CA ASN A 370 -7.05 26.01 4.12
C ASN A 370 -7.14 24.60 3.52
N ALA A 371 -8.26 23.89 3.74
CA ALA A 371 -8.42 22.57 3.16
C ALA A 371 -8.71 22.68 1.65
N LEU A 372 -8.17 21.75 0.85
CA LEU A 372 -8.47 21.57 -0.56
C LEU A 372 -9.26 20.28 -0.76
N VAL A 373 -10.49 20.39 -1.28
CA VAL A 373 -11.31 19.25 -1.68
C VAL A 373 -11.61 19.35 -3.18
N ALA A 374 -10.89 18.56 -3.99
CA ALA A 374 -10.95 18.71 -5.44
C ALA A 374 -11.03 17.40 -6.21
N PHE A 375 -11.71 17.39 -7.37
CA PHE A 375 -11.74 16.25 -8.27
C PHE A 375 -12.20 14.93 -7.63
N ASN A 376 -13.02 14.96 -6.58
CA ASN A 376 -13.60 13.74 -6.03
C ASN A 376 -14.90 13.40 -6.77
N THR A 377 -15.24 12.11 -6.86
CA THR A 377 -16.50 11.62 -7.42
C THR A 377 -17.36 11.00 -6.32
N PHE A 378 -18.62 11.41 -6.22
CA PHE A 378 -19.61 10.88 -5.28
C PHE A 378 -20.77 10.28 -6.06
N VAL A 379 -21.03 8.99 -5.87
CA VAL A 379 -22.08 8.25 -6.56
C VAL A 379 -23.11 7.77 -5.55
N ASN A 380 -24.35 8.26 -5.68
CA ASN A 380 -25.49 7.78 -4.89
C ASN A 380 -25.28 7.79 -3.36
N CYS A 381 -24.45 8.69 -2.83
CA CYS A 381 -24.26 8.86 -1.39
C CYS A 381 -25.48 9.56 -0.78
N THR A 382 -25.97 9.08 0.37
CA THR A 382 -27.09 9.72 1.10
C THR A 382 -26.82 11.19 1.38
N GLN A 383 -25.58 11.51 1.77
CA GLN A 383 -25.09 12.87 1.96
C GLN A 383 -23.67 12.96 1.43
N SER A 384 -23.50 13.63 0.27
CA SER A 384 -22.19 13.76 -0.38
C SER A 384 -21.29 14.70 0.43
N PHE A 385 -21.78 15.92 0.70
CA PHE A 385 -21.08 16.89 1.54
C PHE A 385 -21.90 17.22 2.80
N CYS A 386 -21.25 17.14 3.97
CA CYS A 386 -21.75 17.72 5.23
C CYS A 386 -20.72 18.71 5.76
N ILE A 387 -21.03 20.00 5.67
CA ILE A 387 -20.09 21.09 5.92
C ILE A 387 -20.48 21.84 7.19
N ASN A 388 -19.48 22.29 7.94
CA ASN A 388 -19.63 23.04 9.19
C ASN A 388 -20.45 22.27 10.25
N TYR A 389 -20.28 20.95 10.32
CA TYR A 389 -21.03 20.08 11.22
C TYR A 389 -20.46 20.10 12.65
N ASN A 390 -21.32 20.10 13.67
CA ASN A 390 -20.92 19.90 15.06
C ASN A 390 -21.91 18.99 15.80
N SER A 391 -21.42 18.42 16.90
CA SER A 391 -22.22 17.73 17.91
C SER A 391 -22.40 18.53 19.20
N SER A 392 -21.89 19.77 19.24
CA SER A 392 -21.92 20.64 20.42
C SER A 392 -21.99 22.10 19.98
N SER A 393 -22.83 22.88 20.65
CA SER A 393 -22.93 24.34 20.46
C SER A 393 -21.66 25.08 20.88
N THR A 394 -20.75 24.44 21.63
CA THR A 394 -19.46 25.02 22.01
C THR A 394 -18.45 25.08 20.85
N TYR A 395 -18.72 24.37 19.75
CA TYR A 395 -17.91 24.44 18.54
C TYR A 395 -18.39 25.60 17.69
N THR A 396 -17.65 26.70 17.71
CA THR A 396 -18.04 27.99 17.13
C THR A 396 -17.24 28.37 15.89
N MET A 397 -16.17 27.64 15.54
CA MET A 397 -15.23 28.03 14.49
C MET A 397 -15.55 27.33 13.16
N PRO A 398 -16.21 27.98 12.18
CA PRO A 398 -16.53 27.36 10.90
C PRO A 398 -15.29 27.16 10.03
N PRO A 399 -15.36 26.37 8.93
CA PRO A 399 -14.27 26.28 7.98
C PRO A 399 -13.91 27.65 7.35
N VAL A 400 -12.61 27.91 7.16
CA VAL A 400 -12.10 29.15 6.56
C VAL A 400 -10.97 28.89 5.55
N GLY A 401 -10.77 29.77 4.58
CA GLY A 401 -9.75 29.63 3.53
C GLY A 401 -9.85 28.34 2.71
N THR A 402 -11.00 27.66 2.76
CA THR A 402 -11.16 26.29 2.24
C THR A 402 -11.68 26.32 0.81
N VAL A 403 -11.24 25.38 -0.02
CA VAL A 403 -11.65 25.28 -1.42
C VAL A 403 -12.35 23.95 -1.69
N VAL A 404 -13.54 24.00 -2.29
CA VAL A 404 -14.29 22.85 -2.79
C VAL A 404 -14.51 23.02 -4.29
N ALA A 405 -13.70 22.35 -5.11
CA ALA A 405 -13.65 22.64 -6.54
C ALA A 405 -13.64 21.40 -7.44
N HIS A 406 -14.29 21.46 -8.59
CA HIS A 406 -14.22 20.42 -9.63
C HIS A 406 -14.58 19.00 -9.14
N ASN A 407 -15.39 18.88 -8.09
CA ASN A 407 -15.93 17.59 -7.66
C ASN A 407 -17.13 17.21 -8.55
N HIS A 408 -17.42 15.92 -8.66
CA HIS A 408 -18.58 15.40 -9.38
C HIS A 408 -19.49 14.63 -8.43
N VAL A 409 -20.71 15.13 -8.22
CA VAL A 409 -21.78 14.40 -7.52
C VAL A 409 -22.75 13.85 -8.57
N TYR A 410 -22.83 12.52 -8.64
CA TYR A 410 -23.69 11.75 -9.55
C TYR A 410 -24.69 10.91 -8.76
N ASN A 411 -25.89 11.46 -8.54
CA ASN A 411 -27.04 10.74 -7.99
C ASN A 411 -28.02 10.34 -9.08
N THR A 412 -28.57 9.13 -8.99
CA THR A 412 -29.72 8.67 -9.79
C THR A 412 -31.04 8.86 -9.05
N ASN A 413 -31.00 9.32 -7.80
CA ASN A 413 -32.16 9.58 -6.94
C ASN A 413 -32.09 11.00 -6.36
N SER A 414 -33.12 11.80 -6.59
CA SER A 414 -33.24 13.18 -6.09
C SER A 414 -33.40 13.31 -4.57
N ASN A 415 -33.60 12.20 -3.85
CA ASN A 415 -33.70 12.19 -2.40
C ASN A 415 -32.36 12.33 -1.68
N ASN A 416 -31.25 11.99 -2.33
CA ASN A 416 -29.91 12.17 -1.79
C ASN A 416 -29.57 13.66 -1.65
N THR A 417 -28.75 13.98 -0.67
CA THR A 417 -28.29 15.36 -0.43
C THR A 417 -26.91 15.57 -1.05
N ASN A 418 -26.83 16.53 -1.98
CA ASN A 418 -25.58 16.96 -2.58
C ASN A 418 -24.76 17.72 -1.53
N VAL A 419 -25.32 18.81 -1.00
CA VAL A 419 -24.69 19.63 0.03
C VAL A 419 -25.64 19.86 1.18
N ASN A 420 -25.21 19.46 2.38
CA ASN A 420 -25.78 19.93 3.62
C ASN A 420 -24.79 20.89 4.29
N LEU A 421 -25.10 22.17 4.26
CA LEU A 421 -24.43 23.13 5.12
C LEU A 421 -25.11 23.09 6.49
N ALA A 422 -24.53 22.34 7.42
CA ALA A 422 -25.19 22.03 8.69
C ALA A 422 -25.58 23.30 9.45
N GLN A 423 -24.74 24.33 9.40
CA GLN A 423 -25.00 25.65 9.99
C GLN A 423 -24.44 26.76 9.11
N GLN A 424 -25.26 27.78 8.83
CA GLN A 424 -24.85 29.03 8.17
C GLN A 424 -24.16 29.93 9.19
N GLN A 425 -23.01 30.53 8.83
CA GLN A 425 -22.26 31.48 9.67
C GLN A 425 -21.60 32.54 8.79
N THR A 426 -21.57 33.79 9.26
CA THR A 426 -21.07 34.95 8.49
C THR A 426 -19.55 34.93 8.29
N ASN A 427 -18.80 34.34 9.22
CA ASN A 427 -17.34 34.21 9.17
C ASN A 427 -16.85 32.91 8.52
N MET A 428 -17.74 32.11 7.92
CA MET A 428 -17.35 30.95 7.15
C MET A 428 -16.82 31.38 5.79
N ASP A 429 -15.65 30.88 5.42
CA ASP A 429 -14.98 31.22 4.16
C ASP A 429 -14.62 29.94 3.39
N ILE A 430 -15.48 29.62 2.42
CA ILE A 430 -15.32 28.47 1.53
C ILE A 430 -15.53 28.91 0.09
N THR A 431 -14.50 28.74 -0.73
CA THR A 431 -14.60 28.92 -2.18
C THR A 431 -15.14 27.66 -2.83
N TRP A 432 -16.36 27.75 -3.37
CA TRP A 432 -16.96 26.72 -4.21
C TRP A 432 -16.72 27.05 -5.67
N LYS A 433 -16.28 26.08 -6.47
CA LYS A 433 -15.99 26.32 -7.89
C LYS A 433 -16.21 25.12 -8.78
N ASN A 434 -17.00 25.28 -9.84
CA ASN A 434 -17.15 24.32 -10.93
C ASN A 434 -17.40 22.88 -10.46
N ASN A 435 -18.16 22.69 -9.39
CA ASN A 435 -18.54 21.35 -8.96
C ASN A 435 -19.73 20.91 -9.81
N LEU A 436 -19.60 19.80 -10.53
CA LEU A 436 -20.72 19.25 -11.28
C LEU A 436 -21.57 18.43 -10.32
N MET A 437 -22.81 18.84 -10.10
CA MET A 437 -23.74 18.13 -9.24
C MET A 437 -25.03 17.95 -10.01
N ASN A 438 -25.40 16.70 -10.28
CA ASN A 438 -26.64 16.40 -10.97
C ASN A 438 -27.84 16.48 -9.99
N GLN A 439 -28.74 15.50 -10.00
CA GLN A 439 -29.91 15.50 -9.13
C GLN A 439 -29.53 15.44 -7.63
N GLY A 440 -30.35 16.03 -6.77
CA GLY A 440 -30.17 15.96 -5.32
C GLY A 440 -30.61 17.21 -4.60
N LYS A 441 -30.67 17.13 -3.27
CA LYS A 441 -31.08 18.21 -2.37
C LYS A 441 -29.90 19.07 -1.96
N TYR A 442 -30.18 20.33 -1.68
CA TYR A 442 -29.26 21.28 -1.06
C TYR A 442 -29.92 21.79 0.23
N THR A 443 -29.26 21.62 1.37
CA THR A 443 -29.78 22.02 2.68
C THR A 443 -28.96 23.20 3.18
N ASN A 444 -29.64 24.32 3.45
CA ASN A 444 -29.05 25.60 3.87
C ASN A 444 -27.90 26.08 2.97
N PHE A 445 -27.89 25.69 1.70
CA PHE A 445 -26.82 26.02 0.77
C PHE A 445 -27.42 26.63 -0.49
N THR A 446 -27.11 27.89 -0.72
CA THR A 446 -27.47 28.63 -1.94
C THR A 446 -26.22 28.75 -2.78
N TYR A 447 -26.35 28.54 -4.09
CA TYR A 447 -25.24 28.56 -5.03
C TYR A 447 -25.60 29.33 -6.31
N ASN A 448 -24.56 29.68 -7.06
CA ASN A 448 -24.66 30.16 -8.43
C ASN A 448 -24.00 29.18 -9.42
N ALA A 449 -24.09 29.49 -10.71
CA ALA A 449 -23.61 28.62 -11.78
C ALA A 449 -22.07 28.46 -11.86
N THR A 450 -21.28 29.36 -11.26
CA THR A 450 -19.81 29.22 -11.21
C THR A 450 -19.36 28.35 -10.04
N GLN A 451 -20.22 28.16 -9.04
CA GLN A 451 -19.96 27.31 -7.88
C GLN A 451 -20.40 25.87 -8.14
N ILE A 452 -21.65 25.70 -8.58
CA ILE A 452 -22.27 24.41 -8.85
C ILE A 452 -22.86 24.42 -10.27
N ILE A 453 -22.47 23.43 -11.05
CA ILE A 453 -22.96 23.16 -12.39
C ILE A 453 -23.99 22.03 -12.31
N THR A 454 -25.21 22.29 -12.76
CA THR A 454 -26.33 21.32 -12.71
C THR A 454 -26.94 21.08 -14.09
N GLY A 455 -27.82 20.09 -14.21
CA GLY A 455 -28.56 19.80 -15.45
C GLY A 455 -27.73 19.21 -16.59
N GLN A 456 -26.47 18.87 -16.35
CA GLN A 456 -25.57 18.32 -17.36
C GLN A 456 -25.65 16.80 -17.42
N ASN A 457 -25.56 16.27 -18.64
CA ASN A 457 -25.50 14.84 -18.87
C ASN A 457 -24.03 14.36 -18.79
N SER A 458 -23.63 13.86 -17.62
CA SER A 458 -22.27 13.39 -17.40
C SER A 458 -21.94 12.04 -18.06
N GLN A 459 -22.90 11.35 -18.67
CA GLN A 459 -22.70 10.05 -19.35
C GLN A 459 -21.84 9.08 -18.52
N MET A 460 -22.19 8.92 -17.24
CA MET A 460 -21.47 7.99 -16.37
C MET A 460 -21.88 6.55 -16.69
N GLN A 461 -20.89 5.68 -16.88
CA GLN A 461 -21.09 4.24 -17.11
C GLN A 461 -20.31 3.42 -16.10
N LEU A 462 -20.83 2.26 -15.76
CA LEU A 462 -20.16 1.32 -14.89
C LEU A 462 -19.02 0.63 -15.65
N ILE A 463 -17.79 0.80 -15.19
CA ILE A 463 -16.57 0.24 -15.77
C ILE A 463 -16.07 -0.92 -14.92
N ALA A 464 -15.61 -1.99 -15.58
CA ALA A 464 -15.04 -3.15 -14.92
C ALA A 464 -13.68 -2.80 -14.28
N THR A 465 -13.63 -2.99 -12.96
CA THR A 465 -12.48 -2.90 -12.06
C THR A 465 -12.65 -4.01 -11.00
N PRO A 466 -11.66 -4.28 -10.13
CA PRO A 466 -11.84 -5.29 -9.07
C PRO A 466 -13.13 -5.12 -8.26
N VAL A 467 -13.53 -3.88 -8.01
CA VAL A 467 -14.90 -3.49 -7.65
C VAL A 467 -15.34 -2.44 -8.65
N ALA A 468 -16.44 -2.67 -9.37
CA ALA A 468 -16.87 -1.81 -10.47
C ALA A 468 -17.13 -0.35 -10.03
N ILE A 469 -16.77 0.63 -10.86
CA ILE A 469 -16.94 2.07 -10.59
C ILE A 469 -17.63 2.78 -11.74
N TYR A 470 -18.34 3.88 -11.45
CA TYR A 470 -18.85 4.76 -12.51
C TYR A 470 -17.76 5.72 -12.98
N GLU A 471 -17.50 5.74 -14.29
CA GLU A 471 -16.60 6.71 -14.95
C GLU A 471 -17.35 7.44 -16.08
N PRO A 472 -16.95 8.68 -16.41
CA PRO A 472 -17.47 9.34 -17.59
C PRO A 472 -16.92 8.69 -18.86
N VAL A 473 -17.75 8.62 -19.90
CA VAL A 473 -17.34 8.07 -21.21
C VAL A 473 -17.39 9.13 -22.31
N SER A 474 -16.96 8.76 -23.51
CA SER A 474 -17.02 9.62 -24.70
C SER A 474 -18.44 10.19 -24.89
N GLY A 475 -18.51 11.49 -25.19
CA GLY A 475 -19.77 12.25 -25.26
C GLY A 475 -20.25 12.85 -23.93
N SER A 476 -19.53 12.63 -22.82
CA SER A 476 -19.83 13.28 -21.53
C SER A 476 -19.76 14.80 -21.62
N ALA A 477 -20.76 15.49 -21.08
CA ALA A 477 -20.75 16.96 -20.98
C ALA A 477 -19.68 17.51 -20.03
N LEU A 478 -19.01 16.66 -19.23
CA LEU A 478 -17.93 17.08 -18.33
C LEU A 478 -16.78 17.77 -19.07
N VAL A 479 -16.55 17.43 -20.33
CA VAL A 479 -15.49 18.03 -21.17
C VAL A 479 -15.60 19.56 -21.29
N ASN A 480 -16.83 20.08 -21.20
CA ASN A 480 -17.11 21.52 -21.30
C ASN A 480 -16.79 22.29 -20.01
N TYR A 481 -16.42 21.59 -18.93
CA TYR A 481 -16.17 22.15 -17.60
C TYR A 481 -14.77 21.81 -17.09
N SER A 482 -13.86 21.56 -18.02
CA SER A 482 -12.47 21.25 -17.72
C SER A 482 -11.69 22.47 -17.22
N THR A 483 -10.55 22.24 -16.58
CA THR A 483 -9.73 23.30 -15.96
C THR A 483 -8.24 23.10 -16.13
N ALA A 484 -7.49 24.20 -16.11
CA ALA A 484 -6.03 24.19 -16.02
C ALA A 484 -5.51 24.23 -14.57
N GLU A 485 -6.39 24.47 -13.59
CA GLU A 485 -6.01 24.59 -12.17
C GLU A 485 -5.42 23.30 -11.59
N TYR A 486 -4.73 23.45 -10.47
CA TYR A 486 -4.13 22.35 -9.70
C TYR A 486 -3.17 21.51 -10.56
N GLU A 487 -2.14 22.14 -11.13
CA GLU A 487 -1.11 21.50 -11.95
C GLU A 487 -0.46 20.29 -11.26
N ASN A 488 -0.35 20.32 -9.93
CA ASN A 488 0.19 19.24 -9.12
C ASN A 488 -0.71 17.98 -9.07
N ILE A 489 -1.99 18.07 -9.48
CA ILE A 489 -2.87 16.91 -9.64
C ILE A 489 -2.78 16.45 -11.10
N SER A 490 -1.69 15.75 -11.41
CA SER A 490 -1.29 15.40 -12.78
C SER A 490 -1.83 14.06 -13.29
N SER A 491 -2.47 13.26 -12.42
CA SER A 491 -3.12 12.01 -12.81
C SER A 491 -4.50 11.85 -12.17
N ASP A 492 -5.35 11.03 -12.77
CA ASP A 492 -6.67 10.65 -12.26
C ASP A 492 -6.56 9.49 -11.25
N ILE A 493 -7.69 9.05 -10.71
CA ILE A 493 -7.77 7.96 -9.73
C ILE A 493 -7.17 6.64 -10.25
N ARG A 494 -7.22 6.41 -11.57
CA ARG A 494 -6.72 5.23 -12.26
C ARG A 494 -5.30 5.40 -12.80
N GLY A 495 -4.68 6.55 -12.51
CA GLY A 495 -3.33 6.89 -12.97
C GLY A 495 -3.26 7.32 -14.45
N ARG A 496 -4.40 7.67 -15.06
CA ARG A 496 -4.41 8.31 -16.40
C ARG A 496 -3.86 9.72 -16.25
N ILE A 497 -3.03 10.16 -17.19
CA ILE A 497 -2.47 11.52 -17.18
C ILE A 497 -3.61 12.52 -17.38
N ARG A 498 -3.70 13.52 -16.50
CA ARG A 498 -4.62 14.65 -16.67
C ARG A 498 -3.96 15.71 -17.54
N ASN A 499 -4.70 16.21 -18.54
CA ASN A 499 -4.20 17.31 -19.38
C ASN A 499 -4.06 18.59 -18.53
N ASN A 500 -2.86 19.17 -18.50
CA ASN A 500 -2.59 20.39 -17.72
C ASN A 500 -3.50 21.56 -18.07
N ALA A 501 -4.08 21.62 -19.27
CA ALA A 501 -5.01 22.66 -19.69
C ALA A 501 -6.49 22.27 -19.56
N ALA A 502 -6.82 21.00 -19.35
CA ALA A 502 -8.18 20.48 -19.48
C ALA A 502 -8.46 19.26 -18.59
N LYS A 503 -8.32 19.39 -17.27
CA LYS A 503 -8.68 18.35 -16.29
C LYS A 503 -10.20 18.26 -16.12
N LEU A 504 -10.78 17.07 -16.20
CA LEU A 504 -12.23 16.89 -16.02
C LEU A 504 -12.65 16.96 -14.54
N PRO A 505 -13.85 17.50 -14.22
CA PRO A 505 -14.42 17.38 -12.88
C PRO A 505 -14.66 15.92 -12.48
N GLY A 506 -14.44 15.62 -11.21
CA GLY A 506 -14.47 14.26 -10.68
C GLY A 506 -13.13 13.53 -10.80
N ALA A 507 -13.11 12.30 -10.31
CA ALA A 507 -11.90 11.52 -10.05
C ALA A 507 -11.30 10.84 -11.28
N SER A 508 -12.03 10.74 -12.39
CA SER A 508 -11.66 9.99 -13.58
C SER A 508 -11.60 10.87 -14.83
N GLU A 509 -10.60 10.63 -15.67
CA GLU A 509 -10.54 11.10 -17.05
C GLU A 509 -11.24 10.09 -17.98
N ILE A 510 -11.72 10.54 -19.15
CA ILE A 510 -12.43 9.68 -20.12
C ILE A 510 -11.46 8.72 -20.82
N GLU A 511 -10.28 9.22 -21.20
CA GLU A 511 -9.30 8.48 -21.99
C GLU A 511 -7.93 8.46 -21.29
N GLY A 512 -7.08 7.53 -21.71
CA GLY A 512 -5.71 7.37 -21.21
C GLY A 512 -5.43 6.01 -20.59
N VAL A 513 -4.14 5.73 -20.43
CA VAL A 513 -3.66 4.45 -19.88
C VAL A 513 -3.89 4.43 -18.37
N SER A 514 -4.61 3.41 -17.89
CA SER A 514 -4.71 3.14 -16.45
C SER A 514 -3.40 2.51 -15.96
N SER A 515 -2.69 3.24 -15.09
CA SER A 515 -1.39 2.83 -14.54
C SER A 515 -1.41 2.55 -13.04
N LYS A 516 -2.50 2.94 -12.36
CA LYS A 516 -2.71 2.76 -10.92
C LYS A 516 -3.83 1.75 -10.71
N PRO A 517 -3.52 0.46 -10.48
CA PRO A 517 -4.53 -0.56 -10.24
C PRO A 517 -5.19 -0.34 -8.87
N MET A 518 -6.51 -0.54 -8.82
CA MET A 518 -7.26 -0.62 -7.57
C MET A 518 -6.84 -1.89 -6.81
N PRO A 519 -6.54 -1.81 -5.51
CA PRO A 519 -6.31 -3.00 -4.69
C PRO A 519 -7.52 -3.93 -4.71
N ALA A 520 -7.25 -5.22 -4.87
CA ALA A 520 -8.26 -6.28 -4.78
C ALA A 520 -7.94 -7.21 -3.61
N LYS A 521 -8.96 -7.78 -2.98
CA LYS A 521 -8.82 -8.69 -1.83
C LYS A 521 -7.75 -9.77 -2.04
N ASN A 522 -7.72 -10.38 -3.23
CA ASN A 522 -6.80 -11.44 -3.61
C ASN A 522 -5.39 -10.97 -4.02
N THR A 523 -5.17 -9.66 -4.14
CA THR A 523 -3.88 -9.05 -4.54
C THR A 523 -3.13 -8.42 -3.36
N VAL A 524 -3.77 -8.33 -2.20
CA VAL A 524 -3.21 -7.80 -0.96
C VAL A 524 -3.21 -8.87 0.12
N GLY A 525 -2.56 -8.59 1.25
CA GLY A 525 -2.54 -9.50 2.39
C GLY A 525 -1.48 -10.59 2.29
N ALA A 526 -1.50 -11.49 3.27
CA ALA A 526 -0.56 -12.60 3.35
C ALA A 526 -0.82 -13.58 2.20
N ALA A 527 0.21 -13.81 1.38
CA ALA A 527 0.10 -14.65 0.18
C ALA A 527 -0.27 -16.11 0.50
N PHE A 528 0.02 -16.59 1.72
CA PHE A 528 -0.35 -17.94 2.16
C PHE A 528 -1.81 -18.08 2.62
N LEU A 529 -2.53 -16.97 2.81
CA LEU A 529 -3.96 -16.95 3.16
C LEU A 529 -4.85 -16.57 2.00
N ASN A 530 -4.30 -15.86 1.02
CA ASN A 530 -4.95 -15.75 -0.26
C ASN A 530 -5.03 -17.19 -0.78
N GLU A 531 -6.21 -17.80 -0.62
CA GLU A 531 -6.56 -18.96 -1.44
C GLU A 531 -6.13 -18.55 -2.84
N ILE A 532 -5.25 -19.34 -3.45
CA ILE A 532 -5.05 -19.24 -4.88
C ILE A 532 -6.35 -19.78 -5.50
N THR A 533 -7.46 -19.04 -5.31
CA THR A 533 -8.30 -18.75 -6.44
C THR A 533 -7.35 -18.04 -7.39
N THR A 534 -7.03 -18.74 -8.46
CA THR A 534 -6.62 -18.07 -9.69
C THR A 534 -7.60 -16.93 -9.91
N VAL A 535 -7.23 -15.73 -9.49
CA VAL A 535 -7.77 -14.52 -10.04
C VAL A 535 -6.72 -14.08 -11.04
N ASP A 536 -7.14 -14.19 -12.28
CA ASP A 536 -6.51 -13.62 -13.44
C ASP A 536 -5.83 -12.29 -13.11
N ASN A 537 -4.55 -12.15 -13.48
CA ASN A 537 -4.07 -10.82 -13.77
C ASN A 537 -4.84 -10.33 -15.00
N ILE A 538 -5.66 -9.33 -14.69
CA ILE A 538 -6.42 -8.39 -15.50
C ILE A 538 -5.79 -8.11 -16.88
N SER A 539 -6.61 -8.36 -17.91
CA SER A 539 -6.76 -7.71 -19.23
C SER A 539 -5.52 -7.61 -20.13
N VAL A 540 -5.48 -8.33 -21.26
CA VAL A 540 -6.03 -7.91 -22.57
C VAL A 540 -6.29 -9.18 -23.41
N ASP A 541 -7.46 -9.26 -24.04
CA ASP A 541 -7.99 -10.35 -24.89
C ASP A 541 -8.37 -11.66 -24.17
N GLU A 542 -9.65 -12.05 -24.34
CA GLU A 542 -10.22 -13.31 -23.89
C GLU A 542 -9.29 -14.47 -24.29
N LYS A 543 -8.69 -15.16 -23.31
CA LYS A 543 -8.03 -16.43 -23.59
C LYS A 543 -9.09 -17.38 -24.14
N PRO A 544 -8.84 -18.10 -25.24
CA PRO A 544 -9.83 -18.99 -25.81
C PRO A 544 -9.94 -20.28 -24.99
N PHE A 545 -9.54 -20.35 -23.72
CA PHE A 545 -9.60 -21.59 -22.97
C PHE A 545 -9.87 -21.38 -21.48
N VAL A 546 -10.53 -22.39 -20.90
CA VAL A 546 -10.82 -22.51 -19.49
C VAL A 546 -10.03 -23.68 -18.93
N LEU A 547 -9.42 -23.44 -17.77
CA LEU A 547 -8.64 -24.42 -17.04
C LEU A 547 -9.27 -24.62 -15.67
N ARG A 548 -9.54 -25.87 -15.30
CA ARG A 548 -9.98 -26.23 -13.94
C ARG A 548 -9.05 -27.28 -13.36
N SER A 549 -8.72 -27.20 -12.08
CA SER A 549 -7.87 -28.17 -11.41
C SER A 549 -8.55 -28.77 -10.19
N TRP A 550 -8.25 -30.04 -9.92
CA TRP A 550 -8.70 -30.73 -8.71
C TRP A 550 -7.85 -31.99 -8.45
N LYS A 551 -7.24 -32.08 -7.26
CA LYS A 551 -6.52 -33.27 -6.75
C LYS A 551 -5.60 -33.95 -7.79
N GLY A 552 -4.58 -33.24 -8.24
CA GLY A 552 -3.60 -33.73 -9.21
C GLY A 552 -4.14 -33.91 -10.63
N SER A 553 -5.35 -33.41 -10.91
CA SER A 553 -6.03 -33.52 -12.21
C SER A 553 -6.34 -32.16 -12.79
N LEU A 554 -6.24 -32.07 -14.11
CA LEU A 554 -6.46 -30.88 -14.92
C LEU A 554 -7.61 -31.13 -15.90
N SER A 555 -8.59 -30.24 -15.93
CA SER A 555 -9.58 -30.13 -17.00
C SER A 555 -9.24 -28.94 -17.87
N PHE A 556 -9.13 -29.15 -19.17
CA PHE A 556 -8.83 -28.12 -20.17
C PHE A 556 -9.91 -28.12 -21.25
N GLU A 557 -10.47 -26.95 -21.54
CA GLU A 557 -11.46 -26.76 -22.59
C GLU A 557 -11.14 -25.48 -23.33
N SER A 558 -11.15 -25.47 -24.67
CA SER A 558 -10.82 -24.30 -25.47
C SER A 558 -11.86 -24.04 -26.55
N LEU A 559 -12.09 -22.77 -26.90
CA LEU A 559 -12.83 -22.29 -28.07
C LEU A 559 -12.05 -22.48 -29.38
N GLU A 560 -10.74 -22.77 -29.30
CA GLU A 560 -9.84 -22.94 -30.45
C GLU A 560 -9.20 -24.34 -30.44
N ASN A 561 -8.81 -24.85 -31.60
CA ASN A 561 -7.95 -26.04 -31.69
C ASN A 561 -6.50 -25.68 -31.34
N GLY A 562 -5.75 -26.62 -30.79
CA GLY A 562 -4.31 -26.44 -30.67
C GLY A 562 -3.60 -27.42 -29.75
N GLN A 563 -2.30 -27.20 -29.56
CA GLN A 563 -1.44 -28.05 -28.77
C GLN A 563 -1.26 -27.52 -27.34
N VAL A 564 -1.52 -28.36 -26.35
CA VAL A 564 -1.23 -28.10 -24.93
C VAL A 564 0.04 -28.85 -24.50
N SER A 565 0.95 -28.18 -23.82
CA SER A 565 2.11 -28.78 -23.15
C SER A 565 2.18 -28.35 -21.68
N ILE A 566 2.54 -29.26 -20.79
CA ILE A 566 2.58 -29.06 -19.34
C ILE A 566 3.99 -29.39 -18.87
N HIS A 567 4.64 -28.43 -18.23
CA HIS A 567 6.00 -28.55 -17.72
C HIS A 567 6.03 -28.45 -16.20
N ASP A 568 6.89 -29.20 -15.52
CA ASP A 568 7.14 -29.00 -14.10
C ASP A 568 8.00 -27.75 -13.84
N ILE A 569 8.29 -27.47 -12.57
CA ILE A 569 9.09 -26.32 -12.15
C ILE A 569 10.55 -26.34 -12.63
N THR A 570 11.03 -27.51 -13.05
CA THR A 570 12.38 -27.68 -13.62
C THR A 570 12.40 -27.45 -15.13
N GLY A 571 11.22 -27.24 -15.75
CA GLY A 571 11.06 -27.06 -17.19
C GLY A 571 10.95 -28.39 -17.96
N LYS A 572 10.80 -29.52 -17.27
CA LYS A 572 10.61 -30.82 -17.91
C LYS A 572 9.15 -31.00 -18.34
N SER A 573 8.94 -31.39 -19.59
CA SER A 573 7.60 -31.72 -20.10
C SER A 573 7.05 -32.96 -19.39
N VAL A 574 5.91 -32.80 -18.73
CA VAL A 574 5.19 -33.81 -17.95
C VAL A 574 4.02 -34.38 -18.76
N LYS A 575 3.39 -33.55 -19.60
CA LYS A 575 2.26 -33.99 -20.43
C LYS A 575 2.08 -33.09 -21.65
N GLU A 576 1.72 -33.69 -22.77
CA GLU A 576 1.34 -32.97 -23.99
C GLU A 576 0.11 -33.62 -24.62
N PHE A 577 -0.78 -32.80 -25.17
CA PHE A 577 -1.97 -33.26 -25.86
C PHE A 577 -2.55 -32.19 -26.78
N HIS A 578 -3.21 -32.63 -27.84
CA HIS A 578 -3.97 -31.74 -28.71
C HIS A 578 -5.39 -31.58 -28.18
N VAL A 579 -5.90 -30.36 -28.18
CA VAL A 579 -7.30 -30.03 -27.84
C VAL A 579 -8.07 -29.63 -29.10
N VAL A 580 -9.32 -30.05 -29.16
CA VAL A 580 -10.27 -29.64 -30.21
C VAL A 580 -11.21 -28.62 -29.59
N ALA A 581 -11.57 -27.59 -30.36
CA ALA A 581 -12.49 -26.54 -29.93
C ALA A 581 -13.79 -27.13 -29.35
N PHE A 582 -14.24 -26.58 -28.23
CA PHE A 582 -15.40 -26.96 -27.41
C PHE A 582 -15.34 -28.37 -26.80
N ALA A 583 -14.23 -29.09 -26.96
CA ALA A 583 -14.05 -30.39 -26.33
C ALA A 583 -13.31 -30.25 -25.00
N ARG A 584 -14.00 -30.61 -23.91
CA ARG A 584 -13.37 -30.75 -22.60
C ARG A 584 -12.45 -31.97 -22.58
N GLN A 585 -11.22 -31.78 -22.09
CA GLN A 585 -10.28 -32.87 -21.86
C GLN A 585 -9.77 -32.86 -20.43
N ASP A 586 -9.98 -33.98 -19.74
CA ASP A 586 -9.45 -34.21 -18.40
C ASP A 586 -8.16 -35.03 -18.45
N LYS A 587 -7.12 -34.57 -17.74
CA LYS A 587 -5.80 -35.22 -17.64
C LYS A 587 -5.38 -35.35 -16.19
N LYS A 588 -4.90 -36.53 -15.81
CA LYS A 588 -4.23 -36.75 -14.53
C LYS A 588 -2.74 -36.46 -14.69
N ILE A 589 -2.21 -35.54 -13.90
CA ILE A 589 -0.83 -35.04 -14.00
C ILE A 589 -0.03 -35.41 -12.74
N GLY A 590 -0.65 -35.30 -11.55
CA GLY A 590 0.01 -35.42 -10.25
C GLY A 590 -0.02 -34.12 -9.47
N GLU A 591 0.22 -34.18 -8.17
CA GLU A 591 0.23 -32.98 -7.31
C GLU A 591 1.52 -32.19 -7.52
N GLY A 592 1.41 -30.87 -7.60
CA GLY A 592 2.56 -30.00 -7.76
C GLY A 592 2.30 -28.73 -8.56
N MET A 593 3.37 -28.00 -8.84
CA MET A 593 3.33 -26.74 -9.58
C MET A 593 3.78 -26.98 -11.02
N PHE A 594 2.98 -26.53 -11.98
CA PHE A 594 3.19 -26.77 -13.41
C PHE A 594 3.01 -25.50 -14.24
N LEU A 595 3.63 -25.46 -15.41
CA LEU A 595 3.41 -24.47 -16.46
C LEU A 595 2.68 -25.12 -17.62
N VAL A 596 1.45 -24.70 -17.89
CA VAL A 596 0.69 -25.09 -19.08
C VAL A 596 0.94 -24.07 -20.19
N ARG A 597 1.30 -24.53 -21.39
CA ARG A 597 1.35 -23.72 -22.61
C ARG A 597 0.32 -24.24 -23.59
N PHE A 598 -0.47 -23.34 -24.17
CA PHE A 598 -1.40 -23.64 -25.24
C PHE A 598 -0.96 -22.89 -26.50
N TYR A 599 -0.72 -23.64 -27.57
CA TYR A 599 -0.41 -23.11 -28.89
C TYR A 599 -1.62 -23.36 -29.78
N SER A 600 -2.37 -22.29 -30.06
CA SER A 600 -3.51 -22.32 -30.98
C SER A 600 -3.04 -22.59 -32.40
N ASP A 601 -3.81 -23.38 -33.14
CA ASP A 601 -3.59 -23.61 -34.58
C ASP A 601 -3.69 -22.32 -35.40
N LEU A 602 -4.29 -21.26 -34.83
CA LEU A 602 -4.34 -19.91 -35.40
C LEU A 602 -3.03 -19.14 -35.19
N GLY A 603 -1.97 -19.79 -34.68
CA GLY A 603 -0.63 -19.22 -34.51
C GLY A 603 -0.44 -18.40 -33.22
N LYS A 604 -1.40 -18.43 -32.29
CA LYS A 604 -1.32 -17.73 -30.99
C LYS A 604 -0.74 -18.65 -29.92
N SER A 605 0.05 -18.11 -29.00
CA SER A 605 0.61 -18.87 -27.88
C SER A 605 0.23 -18.26 -26.54
N TYR A 606 -0.19 -19.11 -25.62
CA TYR A 606 -0.60 -18.75 -24.27
C TYR A 606 0.16 -19.57 -23.24
N ALA A 607 0.42 -19.01 -22.07
CA ALA A 607 1.03 -19.73 -20.96
C ALA A 607 0.31 -19.40 -19.65
N GLN A 608 0.09 -20.42 -18.83
CA GLN A 608 -0.56 -20.30 -17.53
C GLN A 608 0.11 -21.24 -16.52
N LYS A 609 0.52 -20.67 -15.39
CA LYS A 609 1.02 -21.43 -14.26
C LYS A 609 -0.16 -21.99 -13.46
N ILE A 610 -0.10 -23.26 -13.09
CA ILE A 610 -1.15 -23.96 -12.35
C ILE A 610 -0.54 -24.73 -11.18
N ILE A 611 -1.36 -24.99 -10.17
CA ILE A 611 -1.05 -25.91 -9.08
C ILE A 611 -2.16 -26.96 -9.10
N LEU A 612 -1.75 -28.24 -9.20
CA LEU A 612 -2.65 -29.39 -9.27
C LEU A 612 -2.67 -30.18 -7.98
#